data_AF-A0A842TX58-F1
#
_entry.id   AF-A0A842TX58-F1
#
_cell.length_a   1.000
_cell.length_b   1.000
_cell.length_c   1.000
_cell.angle_alpha   90.00
_cell.angle_beta   90.00
_cell.angle_gamma   90.00
#
_symmetry.space_group_name_H-M   'P 1'
#
loop_
_entity.id
_entity.type
_entity.pdbx_description
1 polymer ?
#
loop_
_entity_poly.entity_id
_entity_poly.type
_entity_poly.pdbx_seq_one_letter_code
_entity_poly.pdbx_strand_id
1 'polypeptide(L)' 'VDPKYTSQICPKCGHKEKSNRNRKIHRFKCNKCGYETNDDRSASMNTRDRAVVPRYIRRTRAMRQFAP' A
#
# COMPACT_ATOMS: atom_id res chain seq x y z
N VAL A 1 12.65 10.99 -3.87
CA VAL A 1 11.47 10.10 -3.73
C VAL A 1 10.29 10.82 -4.33
N ASP A 2 9.66 10.27 -5.36
CA ASP A 2 8.46 10.88 -5.94
C ASP A 2 7.25 10.53 -5.04
N PRO A 3 6.66 11.50 -4.31
CA PRO A 3 5.57 11.25 -3.38
C PRO A 3 4.23 11.06 -4.10
N LYS A 4 4.15 11.45 -5.38
CA LYS A 4 3.02 11.12 -6.23
C LYS A 4 2.95 9.59 -6.35
N TYR A 5 1.76 9.03 -6.20
CA TYR A 5 1.43 7.61 -6.42
C TYR A 5 1.71 6.61 -5.28
N THR A 6 2.19 7.01 -4.10
CA THR A 6 2.28 6.10 -2.93
C THR A 6 0.90 5.64 -2.45
N SER A 7 -0.09 6.53 -2.52
CA SER A 7 -1.48 6.32 -2.11
C SER A 7 -2.33 5.45 -3.06
N GLN A 8 -1.73 4.88 -4.11
CA GLN A 8 -2.40 3.94 -5.02
C GLN A 8 -2.09 2.47 -4.68
N ILE A 9 -1.10 2.25 -3.80
CA ILE A 9 -0.61 0.92 -3.43
C ILE A 9 -1.36 0.47 -2.18
N CYS A 10 -1.91 -0.74 -2.20
CA CYS A 10 -2.48 -1.35 -1.03
C CYS A 10 -1.38 -1.79 -0.06
N PRO A 11 -1.36 -1.32 1.20
CA PRO A 11 -0.35 -1.74 2.18
C PRO A 11 -0.51 -3.20 2.64
N LYS A 12 -1.69 -3.81 2.41
CA LYS A 12 -1.95 -5.20 2.78
C LYS A 12 -1.49 -6.20 1.72
N CYS A 13 -1.83 -5.95 0.46
CA CYS A 13 -1.61 -6.93 -0.62
C CYS A 13 -0.61 -6.47 -1.69
N GLY A 14 -0.14 -5.22 -1.62
CA GLY A 14 0.79 -4.63 -2.59
C GLY A 14 0.18 -4.25 -3.94
N HIS A 15 -1.13 -4.44 -4.13
CA HIS A 15 -1.82 -4.11 -5.39
C HIS A 15 -1.82 -2.60 -5.63
N LYS A 16 -1.31 -2.16 -6.80
CA LYS A 16 -1.30 -0.76 -7.21
C LYS A 16 -2.37 -0.53 -8.25
N GLU A 17 -3.35 0.32 -7.93
CA GLU A 17 -4.40 0.69 -8.87
C GLU A 17 -4.86 2.12 -8.62
N LYS A 18 -5.15 2.87 -9.69
CA LYS A 18 -5.61 4.26 -9.59
C LYS A 18 -7.03 4.36 -9.01
N SER A 19 -7.88 3.41 -9.36
CA SER A 19 -9.25 3.24 -8.86
C SER A 19 -9.29 2.93 -7.36
N ASN A 20 -8.20 2.43 -6.78
CA ASN A 20 -8.14 2.16 -5.34
C ASN A 20 -8.25 3.44 -4.49
N ARG A 21 -7.93 4.61 -5.06
CA ARG A 21 -7.94 5.90 -4.36
C ARG A 21 -9.02 6.82 -4.92
N ASN A 22 -9.95 7.23 -4.07
CA ASN A 22 -10.90 8.29 -4.37
C ASN A 22 -10.53 9.59 -3.64
N ARG A 23 -9.90 10.51 -4.38
CA ARG A 23 -9.46 11.82 -3.88
C ARG A 23 -10.60 12.77 -3.52
N LYS A 24 -11.80 12.56 -4.07
CA LYS A 24 -12.95 13.45 -3.80
C LYS A 24 -13.51 13.25 -2.39
N ILE A 25 -13.36 12.04 -1.84
CA ILE A 25 -13.93 11.66 -0.54
C ILE A 25 -12.88 11.15 0.45
N HIS A 26 -11.58 11.36 0.17
CA HIS A 26 -10.46 10.91 1.01
C HIS A 26 -10.51 9.43 1.42
N ARG A 27 -10.91 8.58 0.46
CA ARG A 27 -11.16 7.15 0.72
C ARG A 27 -10.27 6.28 -0.14
N PHE A 28 -9.69 5.27 0.48
CA PHE A 28 -8.96 4.20 -0.17
C PHE A 28 -9.73 2.88 -0.03
N LYS A 29 -9.95 2.19 -1.15
CA LYS A 29 -10.54 0.85 -1.20
C LYS A 29 -9.75 0.00 -2.18
N CYS A 30 -9.16 -1.10 -1.73
CA CYS A 30 -8.45 -2.00 -2.62
C CYS A 30 -9.41 -2.92 -3.37
N ASN A 31 -9.45 -2.86 -4.70
CA ASN A 31 -10.28 -3.76 -5.51
C ASN A 31 -9.84 -5.23 -5.46
N LYS A 32 -8.57 -5.50 -5.13
CA LYS A 32 -8.03 -6.87 -5.08
C LYS A 32 -8.35 -7.61 -3.77
N CYS A 33 -8.31 -6.90 -2.64
CA CYS A 33 -8.42 -7.53 -1.31
C CYS A 33 -9.51 -6.94 -0.41
N GLY A 34 -10.26 -5.95 -0.90
CA GLY A 34 -11.33 -5.30 -0.14
C GLY A 34 -10.86 -4.37 0.99
N TYR A 35 -9.56 -4.19 1.17
CA TYR A 35 -9.04 -3.32 2.26
C TYR A 35 -9.48 -1.87 2.09
N GLU A 36 -10.16 -1.33 3.11
CA GLU A 36 -10.67 0.04 3.14
C GLU A 36 -10.04 0.85 4.28
N THR A 37 -9.63 2.08 3.99
CA THR A 37 -9.05 3.03 4.96
C THR A 37 -9.14 4.45 4.39
N ASN A 38 -8.85 5.46 5.19
CA ASN A 38 -8.58 6.81 4.69
C ASN A 38 -7.33 6.80 3.76
N ASP A 39 -7.36 7.58 2.67
CA ASP A 39 -6.30 7.58 1.66
C ASP A 39 -4.99 8.18 2.17
N ASP A 40 -5.02 9.18 3.04
CA ASP A 40 -3.83 9.74 3.68
C ASP A 40 -3.18 8.73 4.61
N ARG A 41 -3.99 7.97 5.38
CA ARG A 41 -3.49 6.88 6.21
C ARG A 41 -2.81 5.80 5.36
N SER A 42 -3.39 5.45 4.21
CA SER A 42 -2.76 4.51 3.26
C SER A 42 -1.44 5.05 2.70
N ALA A 43 -1.36 6.35 2.43
CA ALA A 43 -0.15 7.02 1.95
C ALA A 43 0.96 6.95 3.01
N SER A 44 0.62 7.29 4.26
CA SER A 44 1.54 7.26 5.40
C SER A 44 2.10 5.85 5.65
N MET A 45 1.26 4.82 5.56
CA MET A 45 1.71 3.42 5.64
C MET A 45 2.72 3.08 4.54
N ASN A 46 2.40 3.44 3.30
CA ASN A 46 3.29 3.16 2.17
C ASN A 46 4.61 3.93 2.25
N THR A 47 4.59 5.17 2.75
CA THR A 47 5.78 5.99 2.98
C THR A 47 6.62 5.42 4.11
N ARG A 48 6.01 5.10 5.26
CA ARG A 48 6.67 4.42 6.38
C ARG A 48 7.31 3.12 5.90
N ASP A 49 6.57 2.27 5.21
CA ASP A 49 7.08 0.98 4.75
C ASP A 49 8.24 1.15 3.75
N ARG A 50 8.30 2.25 2.98
CA ARG A 50 9.47 2.58 2.15
C ARG A 50 10.69 3.01 2.97
N ALA A 51 10.48 3.63 4.12
CA ALA A 51 11.53 4.14 5.00
C ALA A 51 12.07 3.08 5.97
N VAL A 52 11.19 2.23 6.51
CA VAL A 52 11.54 1.29 7.59
C VAL A 52 11.61 -0.16 7.16
N VAL A 53 10.95 -0.55 6.06
CA VAL A 53 10.95 -1.95 5.60
C VAL A 53 11.97 -2.12 4.46
N PRO A 54 13.05 -2.92 4.69
CA PRO A 54 14.02 -3.24 3.65
C PRO A 54 13.35 -3.76 2.37
N ARG A 55 13.88 -3.36 1.21
CA ARG A 55 13.28 -3.69 -0.11
C ARG A 55 13.07 -5.19 -0.34
N TYR A 56 13.90 -6.04 0.26
CA TYR A 56 13.79 -7.50 0.13
C TYR A 56 12.56 -8.08 0.86
N ILE A 57 12.06 -7.43 1.92
CA ILE A 57 10.86 -7.86 2.68
C ILE A 57 9.56 -7.43 1.98
N ARG A 58 9.60 -6.40 1.11
CA ARG A 58 8.41 -5.83 0.45
C ARG A 58 7.84 -6.67 -0.69
N ARG A 59 8.54 -7.70 -1.18
CA ARG A 59 8.06 -8.57 -2.26
C ARG A 59 7.23 -9.72 -1.68
N THR A 60 5.92 -9.57 -1.84
CA THR A 60 4.89 -10.63 -1.92
C THR A 60 4.53 -11.41 -0.65
N ARG A 61 3.24 -11.73 -0.56
CA ARG A 61 2.64 -12.66 0.41
C ARG A 61 3.25 -14.09 0.31
N ALA A 62 4.06 -14.37 -0.72
CA ALA A 62 4.71 -15.65 -0.95
C ALA A 62 6.01 -15.85 -0.14
N MET A 63 6.68 -14.78 0.32
CA MET A 63 7.92 -14.92 1.11
C MET A 63 7.69 -14.93 2.63
N ARG A 64 6.45 -14.71 3.10
CA ARG A 64 6.13 -14.78 4.53
C ARG A 64 6.15 -16.19 5.12
N GLN A 65 6.26 -17.24 4.30
CA GLN A 65 6.40 -18.62 4.77
C GLN A 65 7.86 -19.03 5.07
N PHE A 66 8.84 -18.15 4.84
CA PHE A 66 10.27 -18.47 4.99
C PHE A 66 11.07 -17.42 5.77
N ALA A 67 10.41 -16.61 6.61
CA ALA A 67 11.14 -15.88 7.64
C ALA A 67 11.41 -16.86 8.80
N PRO A 68 12.65 -16.96 9.31
CA PRO A 68 13.00 -17.88 10.39
C PRO A 68 12.25 -17.58 11.69
#